data_AF-A0A7S0IAG6-F1
#
_entry.id   AF-A0A7S0IAG6-F1
#
_cell.length_a   1.000
_cell.length_b   1.000
_cell.length_c   1.000
_cell.angle_alpha   90.00
_cell.angle_beta   90.00
_cell.angle_gamma   90.00
#
_symmetry.space_group_name_H-M   'P 1'
#
loop_
_entity.id
_entity.type
_entity.pdbx_description
1 polymer ?
#
loop_
_entity_poly.entity_id
_entity_poly.type
_entity_poly.pdbx_seq_one_letter_code
_entity_poly.pdbx_strand_id
1 'polypeptide(L)'
;AHQTSTMSAIGTQLAPIVAPVVGAPTHRSRPRGMRVIAMGGRMDGTSGSLFGGGKTVADEANLPPPGYRSRTDIPKMLNNTPHPREVRKWFYDDCRESVVAAVTGANPKTRVKAWIEFPELNVNGDVYRIGTLLELVREVAMALAADGKRVRVCVQGSMGQGVFQGLPLSLSGVARILDMMDWGDADEFITRGSIGGDVPQPDDAYFILISPQNIVGYSVLPYLQEMEKTAGDRPIIMINPKLGDIQSAGNVMSIRGRGERREYVEKTWEEVYHFRLLYKKPFFFPIYGALRYGTGGMWELYKKFGKMEQEEWKLLRTYDDGDPGAAEITKRILAKD
;
A
#
# COMPACT_ATOMS: atom_id res chain seq x y z
N ALA A 1 70.80 -6.91 -38.06
CA ALA A 1 70.16 -5.63 -37.67
C ALA A 1 69.00 -5.96 -36.74
N HIS A 2 69.33 -6.15 -35.45
CA HIS A 2 68.95 -5.30 -34.29
C HIS A 2 67.45 -5.37 -33.97
N GLN A 3 66.96 -5.76 -32.80
CA GLN A 3 67.50 -6.17 -31.47
C GLN A 3 66.25 -6.78 -30.72
N THR A 4 66.24 -8.00 -30.16
CA THR A 4 66.48 -8.35 -28.71
C THR A 4 66.02 -7.28 -27.71
N SER A 5 65.35 -7.51 -26.57
CA SER A 5 65.30 -8.66 -25.67
C SER A 5 64.33 -8.41 -24.49
N THR A 6 63.92 -9.51 -23.83
CA THR A 6 63.75 -9.73 -22.36
C THR A 6 62.66 -9.05 -21.51
N MET A 7 61.79 -9.94 -20.97
CA MET A 7 61.48 -10.24 -19.54
C MET A 7 61.27 -9.12 -18.51
N SER A 8 60.18 -9.23 -17.74
CA SER A 8 60.23 -9.43 -16.28
C SER A 8 58.85 -9.75 -15.70
N ALA A 9 58.80 -10.77 -14.85
CA ALA A 9 57.67 -11.16 -14.01
C ALA A 9 57.95 -10.72 -12.58
N ILE A 10 57.01 -10.05 -11.89
CA ILE A 10 56.97 -9.98 -10.43
C ILE A 10 55.50 -9.90 -9.99
N GLY A 11 55.03 -10.89 -9.25
CA GLY A 11 53.77 -10.84 -8.52
C GLY A 11 53.95 -10.21 -7.15
N THR A 12 52.88 -9.68 -6.54
CA THR A 12 52.79 -9.59 -5.07
C THR A 12 51.32 -9.48 -4.64
N GLN A 13 50.94 -10.34 -3.70
CA GLN A 13 49.74 -10.28 -2.87
C GLN A 13 49.74 -9.02 -2.01
N LEU A 14 48.60 -8.38 -1.80
CA LEU A 14 48.38 -7.48 -0.65
C LEU A 14 46.92 -7.56 -0.15
N ALA A 15 46.75 -8.14 1.03
CA ALA A 15 45.76 -7.78 2.03
C ALA A 15 46.53 -7.44 3.32
N PRO A 16 45.89 -6.97 4.39
CA PRO A 16 45.05 -5.79 4.57
C PRO A 16 45.82 -4.70 5.37
N ILE A 17 45.44 -3.42 5.25
CA ILE A 17 46.03 -2.36 6.09
C ILE A 17 45.09 -2.04 7.25
N VAL A 18 45.49 -2.50 8.44
CA VAL A 18 45.06 -1.99 9.74
C VAL A 18 45.96 -0.81 10.09
N ALA A 19 45.38 0.29 10.58
CA ALA A 19 46.09 1.42 11.18
C ALA A 19 45.57 1.70 12.61
N PRO A 20 46.40 2.27 13.50
CA PRO A 20 46.36 1.98 14.95
C PRO A 20 45.86 3.13 15.85
N VAL A 21 45.30 2.74 17.03
CA VAL A 21 45.45 3.24 18.45
C VAL A 21 45.28 4.78 18.70
N VAL A 22 44.56 5.32 19.70
CA VAL A 22 44.83 5.42 21.17
C VAL A 22 43.72 6.24 21.89
N GLY A 23 43.25 5.78 23.05
CA GLY A 23 43.08 6.54 24.33
C GLY A 23 41.92 7.54 24.59
N ALA A 24 41.13 7.25 25.64
CA ALA A 24 40.03 8.02 26.29
C ALA A 24 40.53 9.22 27.17
N PRO A 25 39.75 9.97 28.02
CA PRO A 25 38.36 9.80 28.53
C PRO A 25 37.50 11.10 28.82
N THR A 26 36.32 10.88 29.45
CA THR A 26 35.43 11.82 30.20
C THR A 26 34.44 12.66 29.36
N HIS A 27 33.17 12.91 29.70
CA HIS A 27 32.54 13.16 31.01
C HIS A 27 31.02 12.85 30.93
N ARG A 28 30.45 12.13 31.91
CA ARG A 28 28.99 12.02 32.11
C ARG A 28 28.50 13.27 32.83
N SER A 29 27.45 13.92 32.33
CA SER A 29 26.67 14.92 33.08
C SER A 29 25.20 14.49 33.12
N ARG A 30 24.72 14.19 34.34
CA ARG A 30 23.30 14.06 34.68
C ARG A 30 22.72 15.46 34.92
N PRO A 31 21.49 15.76 34.50
CA PRO A 31 20.70 16.79 35.16
C PRO A 31 19.96 16.21 36.36
N ARG A 32 19.90 17.05 37.39
CA ARG A 32 19.39 16.82 38.75
C ARG A 32 17.89 16.57 38.77
N GLY A 33 17.47 15.74 39.72
CA GLY A 33 16.08 15.60 40.12
C GLY A 33 15.53 16.88 40.71
N MET A 34 14.26 17.17 40.40
CA MET A 34 13.50 18.22 41.02
C MET A 34 12.51 17.58 42.01
N ARG A 35 12.63 18.04 43.26
CA ARG A 35 11.87 17.61 44.44
C ARG A 35 10.37 17.81 44.25
N VAL A 36 9.64 16.77 44.63
CA VAL A 36 8.24 16.82 45.04
C VAL A 36 8.14 17.70 46.30
N ILE A 37 7.28 18.72 46.27
CA ILE A 37 6.76 19.35 47.49
C ILE A 37 5.28 19.01 47.54
N ALA A 38 4.96 18.10 48.46
CA ALA A 38 3.61 17.90 48.95
C ALA A 38 3.25 19.05 49.89
N MET A 39 2.14 19.72 49.63
CA MET A 39 1.42 20.49 50.64
C MET A 39 0.00 19.94 50.68
N GLY A 40 -0.26 19.18 51.74
CA GLY A 40 -1.58 18.67 52.06
C GLY A 40 -2.49 19.78 52.58
N GLY A 41 -3.75 19.73 52.15
CA GLY A 41 -4.89 20.34 52.80
C GLY A 41 -5.97 19.28 52.97
N ARG A 42 -6.31 18.98 54.23
CA ARG A 42 -7.36 18.05 54.71
C ARG A 42 -8.75 18.52 54.26
N MET A 43 -9.54 17.62 53.65
CA MET A 43 -10.70 16.88 54.21
C MET A 43 -11.94 17.74 54.51
N ASP A 44 -13.00 17.49 53.72
CA ASP A 44 -14.37 17.07 54.11
C ASP A 44 -15.17 16.99 52.78
N GLY A 45 -15.96 15.99 52.42
CA GLY A 45 -16.69 15.01 53.21
C GLY A 45 -18.11 14.91 52.65
N THR A 46 -18.29 14.61 51.36
CA THR A 46 -19.59 14.16 50.81
C THR A 46 -19.36 13.01 49.84
N SER A 47 -19.75 11.84 50.31
CA SER A 47 -19.82 10.55 49.64
C SER A 47 -20.73 10.59 48.42
N GLY A 48 -20.12 10.62 47.23
CA GLY A 48 -20.79 10.38 45.94
C GLY A 48 -20.13 9.21 45.23
N SER A 49 -20.91 8.16 44.98
CA SER A 49 -20.55 6.89 44.32
C SER A 49 -19.58 7.05 43.14
N LEU A 50 -18.44 6.35 43.22
CA LEU A 50 -17.38 6.26 42.18
C LEU A 50 -17.68 5.20 41.09
N PHE A 51 -18.93 4.77 40.95
CA PHE A 51 -19.33 3.82 39.90
C PHE A 51 -20.57 4.33 39.18
N GLY A 52 -20.30 5.10 38.12
CA GLY A 52 -21.27 5.55 37.14
C GLY A 52 -20.54 5.77 35.82
N GLY A 53 -20.19 4.67 35.15
CA GLY A 53 -19.58 4.71 33.81
C GLY A 53 -20.59 5.26 32.80
N GLY A 54 -20.60 6.58 32.62
CA GLY A 54 -21.20 7.17 31.44
C GLY A 54 -20.36 6.74 30.24
N LYS A 55 -20.91 5.85 29.39
CA LYS A 55 -20.40 5.70 28.02
C LYS A 55 -20.40 7.09 27.41
N THR A 56 -19.21 7.65 27.20
CA THR A 56 -19.09 9.00 26.66
C THR A 56 -19.65 9.00 25.25
N VAL A 57 -20.41 10.04 24.88
CA VAL A 57 -21.01 10.24 23.54
C VAL A 57 -20.00 10.05 22.40
N ALA A 58 -18.71 10.26 22.67
CA ALA A 58 -17.59 10.00 21.75
C ALA A 58 -17.38 8.51 21.39
N ASP A 59 -17.83 7.55 22.22
CA ASP A 59 -17.67 6.12 21.96
C ASP A 59 -18.72 5.54 20.99
N GLU A 60 -19.82 6.27 20.78
CA GLU A 60 -20.91 5.92 19.86
C GLU A 60 -20.77 6.55 18.47
N ALA A 61 -19.99 7.63 18.31
CA ALA A 61 -19.89 8.39 17.06
C ALA A 61 -19.46 7.56 15.84
N ASN A 62 -18.63 6.54 16.06
CA ASN A 62 -18.09 5.69 15.00
C ASN A 62 -18.77 4.30 14.95
N LEU A 63 -19.94 4.15 15.59
CA LEU A 63 -20.71 2.92 15.43
C LEU A 63 -21.29 2.84 14.02
N PRO A 64 -21.39 1.63 13.43
CA PRO A 64 -22.06 1.47 12.14
C PRO A 64 -23.46 2.10 12.18
N PRO A 65 -23.81 2.97 11.22
CA PRO A 65 -25.12 3.61 11.23
C PRO A 65 -26.24 2.57 11.10
N PRO A 66 -27.46 2.85 11.61
CA PRO A 66 -28.57 1.92 11.49
C PRO A 66 -28.83 1.53 10.03
N GLY A 67 -28.90 0.22 9.75
CA GLY A 67 -29.09 -0.30 8.39
C GLY A 67 -27.82 -0.34 7.53
N TYR A 68 -26.64 -0.01 8.08
CA TYR A 68 -25.38 -0.16 7.37
C TYR A 68 -25.14 -1.63 7.00
N ARG A 69 -24.99 -1.90 5.70
CA ARG A 69 -24.76 -3.25 5.19
C ARG A 69 -23.27 -3.60 5.31
N SER A 70 -22.90 -4.21 6.43
CA SER A 70 -21.54 -4.72 6.62
C SER A 70 -21.24 -5.92 5.72
N ARG A 71 -19.98 -6.06 5.30
CA ARG A 71 -19.46 -7.26 4.64
C ARG A 71 -19.14 -8.30 5.73
N THR A 72 -20.13 -9.10 6.09
CA THR A 72 -19.99 -10.18 7.09
C THR A 72 -19.34 -11.44 6.53
N ASP A 73 -19.13 -11.47 5.22
CA ASP A 73 -18.67 -12.58 4.42
C ASP A 73 -17.16 -12.53 4.10
N ILE A 74 -16.39 -11.72 4.85
CA ILE A 74 -14.92 -11.68 4.71
C ILE A 74 -14.37 -13.11 4.83
N PRO A 75 -13.54 -13.57 3.88
CA PRO A 75 -13.05 -14.94 3.89
C PRO A 75 -12.30 -15.29 5.18
N LYS A 76 -12.46 -16.55 5.59
CA LYS A 76 -11.79 -17.10 6.79
C LYS A 76 -10.41 -17.65 6.45
N MET A 77 -9.63 -17.91 7.50
CA MET A 77 -8.35 -18.64 7.40
C MET A 77 -7.35 -17.95 6.46
N LEU A 78 -7.35 -16.62 6.45
CA LEU A 78 -6.43 -15.84 5.60
C LEU A 78 -4.96 -16.09 5.92
N ASN A 79 -4.65 -16.78 7.03
CA ASN A 79 -3.30 -17.26 7.34
C ASN A 79 -2.78 -18.36 6.39
N ASN A 80 -3.67 -19.09 5.71
CA ASN A 80 -3.30 -20.25 4.91
C ASN A 80 -3.09 -19.83 3.45
N THR A 81 -1.83 -19.71 3.05
CA THR A 81 -1.44 -19.47 1.66
C THR A 81 -0.87 -20.75 1.02
N PRO A 82 -1.06 -20.96 -0.29
CA PRO A 82 -1.86 -20.14 -1.20
C PRO A 82 -3.37 -20.27 -0.94
N HIS A 83 -4.11 -19.21 -1.20
CA HIS A 83 -5.56 -19.16 -0.99
C HIS A 83 -6.32 -19.89 -2.12
N PRO A 84 -7.43 -20.58 -1.80
CA PRO A 84 -8.36 -21.10 -2.80
C PRO A 84 -8.88 -20.02 -3.74
N ARG A 85 -9.34 -20.42 -4.93
CA ARG A 85 -9.83 -19.49 -5.96
C ARG A 85 -11.01 -18.66 -5.45
N GLU A 86 -11.88 -19.26 -4.66
CA GLU A 86 -13.09 -18.66 -4.08
C GLU A 86 -12.72 -17.51 -3.12
N VAL A 87 -11.68 -17.73 -2.29
CA VAL A 87 -11.16 -16.71 -1.37
C VAL A 87 -10.58 -15.53 -2.14
N ARG A 88 -9.78 -15.80 -3.17
CA ARG A 88 -9.22 -14.75 -4.03
C ARG A 88 -10.32 -13.97 -4.77
N LYS A 89 -11.30 -14.69 -5.32
CA LYS A 89 -12.44 -14.10 -6.05
C LYS A 89 -13.21 -13.09 -5.20
N TRP A 90 -13.41 -13.37 -3.91
CA TRP A 90 -14.08 -12.42 -3.01
C TRP A 90 -13.37 -11.06 -2.99
N PHE A 91 -12.04 -11.05 -2.87
CA PHE A 91 -11.24 -9.83 -2.90
C PHE A 91 -11.26 -9.14 -4.27
N TYR A 92 -11.32 -9.93 -5.34
CA TYR A 92 -11.39 -9.41 -6.70
C TYR A 92 -12.73 -8.72 -6.96
N ASP A 93 -13.83 -9.37 -6.61
CA ASP A 93 -15.18 -8.82 -6.75
C ASP A 93 -15.33 -7.53 -5.95
N ASP A 94 -14.84 -7.50 -4.71
CA ASP A 94 -14.95 -6.35 -3.82
C ASP A 94 -14.15 -5.13 -4.31
N CYS A 95 -12.92 -5.37 -4.78
CA CYS A 95 -12.10 -4.34 -5.41
C CYS A 95 -12.71 -3.85 -6.73
N ARG A 96 -13.13 -4.78 -7.60
CA ARG A 96 -13.77 -4.50 -8.89
C ARG A 96 -15.02 -3.63 -8.71
N GLU A 97 -15.92 -4.03 -7.82
CA GLU A 97 -17.14 -3.27 -7.52
C GLU A 97 -16.82 -1.84 -7.10
N SER A 98 -15.85 -1.68 -6.19
CA SER A 98 -15.47 -0.36 -5.66
C SER A 98 -14.81 0.52 -6.73
N VAL A 99 -13.90 -0.03 -7.52
CA VAL A 99 -13.20 0.70 -8.59
C VAL A 99 -14.16 1.08 -9.71
N VAL A 100 -14.95 0.12 -10.22
CA VAL A 100 -15.90 0.36 -11.31
C VAL A 100 -16.91 1.42 -10.88
N ALA A 101 -17.54 1.27 -9.71
CA ALA A 101 -18.49 2.26 -9.21
C ALA A 101 -17.89 3.67 -9.09
N ALA A 102 -16.61 3.78 -8.70
CA ALA A 102 -15.95 5.07 -8.58
C ALA A 102 -15.68 5.76 -9.93
N VAL A 103 -15.35 5.00 -10.99
CA VAL A 103 -14.98 5.57 -12.31
C VAL A 103 -16.11 5.57 -13.33
N THR A 104 -17.23 4.90 -13.04
CA THR A 104 -18.41 4.84 -13.92
C THR A 104 -19.69 5.33 -13.26
N GLY A 105 -19.67 5.65 -11.96
CA GLY A 105 -20.83 6.11 -11.20
C GLY A 105 -21.32 7.51 -11.62
N ALA A 106 -22.27 8.05 -10.84
CA ALA A 106 -22.90 9.35 -11.14
C ALA A 106 -21.90 10.52 -11.19
N ASN A 107 -20.85 10.46 -10.37
CA ASN A 107 -19.74 11.40 -10.36
C ASN A 107 -18.43 10.62 -10.61
N PRO A 108 -18.08 10.35 -11.88
CA PRO A 108 -16.88 9.58 -12.23
C PRO A 108 -15.61 10.25 -11.71
N LYS A 109 -14.81 9.50 -10.95
CA LYS A 109 -13.49 9.92 -10.52
C LYS A 109 -12.46 9.65 -11.61
N THR A 110 -11.50 10.55 -11.77
CA THR A 110 -10.49 10.48 -12.84
C THR A 110 -9.13 9.99 -12.35
N ARG A 111 -8.83 10.11 -11.06
CA ARG A 111 -7.55 9.70 -10.46
C ARG A 111 -7.81 8.89 -9.21
N VAL A 112 -7.75 7.57 -9.35
CA VAL A 112 -8.12 6.66 -8.26
C VAL A 112 -7.00 5.67 -7.96
N LYS A 113 -6.94 5.25 -6.70
CA LYS A 113 -6.04 4.18 -6.24
C LYS A 113 -6.80 3.15 -5.41
N ALA A 114 -6.40 1.89 -5.57
CA ALA A 114 -6.90 0.75 -4.84
C ALA A 114 -5.74 0.04 -4.14
N TRP A 115 -5.91 -0.22 -2.84
CA TRP A 115 -4.99 -0.97 -2.01
C TRP A 115 -5.60 -2.31 -1.62
N ILE A 116 -4.87 -3.38 -1.85
CA ILE A 116 -5.31 -4.73 -1.52
C ILE A 116 -4.13 -5.52 -0.96
N GLU A 117 -4.16 -5.71 0.36
CA GLU A 117 -3.03 -6.20 1.16
C GLU A 117 -3.40 -7.44 1.99
N PHE A 118 -4.26 -8.32 1.45
CA PHE A 118 -4.33 -9.69 1.95
C PHE A 118 -3.04 -10.45 1.58
N PRO A 119 -2.70 -11.58 2.23
CA PRO A 119 -1.31 -12.05 2.26
C PRO A 119 -0.68 -12.32 0.89
N GLU A 120 -1.43 -12.75 -0.12
CA GLU A 120 -0.90 -12.95 -1.48
C GLU A 120 -0.60 -11.67 -2.25
N LEU A 121 -1.23 -10.55 -1.89
CA LEU A 121 -1.02 -9.24 -2.53
C LEU A 121 -0.28 -8.26 -1.63
N ASN A 122 0.03 -8.66 -0.39
CA ASN A 122 0.80 -7.86 0.54
C ASN A 122 2.28 -7.90 0.16
N VAL A 123 2.71 -6.83 -0.48
CA VAL A 123 4.08 -6.58 -0.92
C VAL A 123 5.12 -6.47 0.20
N ASN A 124 4.68 -6.24 1.43
CA ASN A 124 5.55 -6.22 2.60
C ASN A 124 5.67 -7.61 3.24
N GLY A 125 4.83 -8.57 2.83
CA GLY A 125 4.88 -9.96 3.26
C GLY A 125 5.71 -10.82 2.31
N ASP A 126 6.17 -11.96 2.82
CA ASP A 126 7.00 -12.91 2.07
C ASP A 126 6.25 -13.63 0.93
N VAL A 127 4.91 -13.56 0.91
CA VAL A 127 4.04 -14.33 0.01
C VAL A 127 3.42 -13.44 -1.06
N TYR A 128 4.18 -12.54 -1.69
CA TYR A 128 3.64 -11.76 -2.81
C TYR A 128 3.54 -12.61 -4.09
N ARG A 129 2.33 -12.77 -4.63
CA ARG A 129 2.06 -13.57 -5.84
C ARG A 129 1.58 -12.69 -6.98
N ILE A 130 2.43 -12.51 -7.98
CA ILE A 130 2.13 -11.70 -9.16
C ILE A 130 0.91 -12.22 -9.96
N GLY A 131 0.73 -13.54 -10.02
CA GLY A 131 -0.43 -14.14 -10.70
C GLY A 131 -1.75 -13.69 -10.08
N THR A 132 -1.83 -13.60 -8.76
CA THR A 132 -3.01 -13.10 -8.02
C THR A 132 -3.29 -11.63 -8.34
N LEU A 133 -2.26 -10.79 -8.46
CA LEU A 133 -2.45 -9.39 -8.85
C LEU A 133 -2.99 -9.28 -10.28
N LEU A 134 -2.45 -10.10 -11.17
CA LEU A 134 -2.82 -10.15 -12.57
C LEU A 134 -4.25 -10.69 -12.79
N GLU A 135 -4.68 -11.67 -11.99
CA GLU A 135 -6.07 -12.13 -11.93
C GLU A 135 -7.02 -10.99 -11.52
N LEU A 136 -6.67 -10.23 -10.47
CA LEU A 136 -7.45 -9.04 -10.05
C LEU A 136 -7.53 -7.99 -11.17
N VAL A 137 -6.39 -7.66 -11.80
CA VAL A 137 -6.34 -6.70 -12.90
C VAL A 137 -7.23 -7.14 -14.06
N ARG A 138 -7.22 -8.45 -14.39
CA ARG A 138 -8.10 -9.02 -15.40
C ARG A 138 -9.58 -8.78 -15.07
N GLU A 139 -10.01 -9.07 -13.85
CA GLU A 139 -11.41 -8.85 -13.41
C GLU A 139 -11.83 -7.38 -13.52
N VAL A 140 -10.97 -6.43 -13.13
CA VAL A 140 -11.26 -4.99 -13.23
C VAL A 140 -11.29 -4.54 -14.69
N ALA A 141 -10.30 -4.94 -15.49
CA ALA A 141 -10.19 -4.54 -16.90
C ALA A 141 -11.36 -5.05 -17.73
N MET A 142 -11.72 -6.33 -17.58
CA MET A 142 -12.86 -6.93 -18.27
C MET A 142 -14.18 -6.26 -17.90
N ALA A 143 -14.36 -5.89 -16.62
CA ALA A 143 -15.56 -5.18 -16.19
C ALA A 143 -15.69 -3.78 -16.79
N LEU A 144 -14.58 -3.04 -16.93
CA LEU A 144 -14.58 -1.72 -17.56
C LEU A 144 -14.74 -1.79 -19.09
N ALA A 145 -14.26 -2.88 -19.70
CA ALA A 145 -14.37 -3.12 -21.13
C ALA A 145 -15.73 -3.69 -21.56
N ALA A 146 -16.58 -4.13 -20.61
CA ALA A 146 -17.85 -4.80 -20.89
C ALA A 146 -18.80 -3.98 -21.79
N ASP A 147 -18.73 -2.65 -21.74
CA ASP A 147 -19.52 -1.74 -22.57
C ASP A 147 -18.84 -1.39 -23.92
N GLY A 148 -17.83 -2.15 -24.35
CA GLY A 148 -17.04 -1.91 -25.56
C GLY A 148 -16.05 -0.75 -25.45
N LYS A 149 -15.80 -0.27 -24.22
CA LYS A 149 -14.84 0.81 -23.95
C LYS A 149 -13.42 0.24 -23.92
N ARG A 150 -12.47 0.93 -24.58
CA ARG A 150 -11.08 0.48 -24.58
C ARG A 150 -10.41 0.74 -23.24
N VAL A 151 -9.78 -0.29 -22.70
CA VAL A 151 -9.03 -0.24 -21.45
C VAL A 151 -7.56 -0.49 -21.77
N ARG A 152 -6.69 0.41 -21.34
CA ARG A 152 -5.25 0.23 -21.44
C ARG A 152 -4.68 -0.23 -20.10
N VAL A 153 -4.06 -1.40 -20.10
CA VAL A 153 -3.40 -1.99 -18.94
C VAL A 153 -1.90 -1.71 -19.02
N CYS A 154 -1.40 -0.91 -18.10
CA CYS A 154 -0.05 -0.40 -18.09
C CYS A 154 0.82 -1.05 -17.01
N VAL A 155 2.03 -1.45 -17.40
CA VAL A 155 3.11 -1.83 -16.48
C VAL A 155 4.21 -0.81 -16.58
N GLN A 156 4.79 -0.42 -15.46
CA GLN A 156 5.93 0.49 -15.47
C GLN A 156 7.07 -0.03 -16.35
N GLY A 157 7.58 0.86 -17.20
CA GLY A 157 8.79 0.60 -18.00
C GLY A 157 10.06 0.76 -17.17
N SER A 158 11.20 0.48 -17.80
CA SER A 158 12.49 0.71 -17.17
C SER A 158 12.76 2.22 -17.04
N MET A 159 13.18 2.68 -15.87
CA MET A 159 13.39 4.10 -15.55
C MET A 159 14.89 4.41 -15.46
N GLY A 160 15.26 5.64 -15.81
CA GLY A 160 16.66 6.10 -15.81
C GLY A 160 17.32 6.07 -17.19
N GLN A 161 18.62 6.34 -17.24
CA GLN A 161 19.39 6.44 -18.49
C GLN A 161 20.72 5.71 -18.38
N GLY A 162 21.14 5.08 -19.49
CA GLY A 162 22.42 4.38 -19.59
C GLY A 162 22.57 3.26 -18.56
N VAL A 163 23.73 3.20 -17.91
CA VAL A 163 24.05 2.15 -16.91
C VAL A 163 23.23 2.23 -15.62
N PHE A 164 22.47 3.30 -15.43
CA PHE A 164 21.60 3.50 -14.26
C PHE A 164 20.13 3.18 -14.55
N GLN A 165 19.82 2.59 -15.70
CA GLN A 165 18.47 2.17 -16.03
C GLN A 165 18.03 0.98 -15.15
N GLY A 166 16.83 1.04 -14.59
CA GLY A 166 16.31 0.00 -13.70
C GLY A 166 14.80 -0.16 -13.77
N LEU A 167 14.35 -1.40 -13.59
CA LEU A 167 12.93 -1.77 -13.43
C LEU A 167 12.74 -2.35 -12.03
N PRO A 168 11.64 -2.05 -11.31
CA PRO A 168 11.33 -2.74 -10.06
C PRO A 168 11.34 -4.25 -10.26
N LEU A 169 12.04 -4.98 -9.37
CA LEU A 169 12.17 -6.43 -9.48
C LEU A 169 10.80 -7.14 -9.51
N SER A 170 9.83 -6.63 -8.74
CA SER A 170 8.45 -7.14 -8.70
C SER A 170 7.68 -6.99 -10.01
N LEU A 171 8.14 -6.13 -10.92
CA LEU A 171 7.54 -5.88 -12.23
C LEU A 171 8.32 -6.53 -13.38
N SER A 172 9.46 -7.14 -13.08
CA SER A 172 10.25 -7.86 -14.07
C SER A 172 9.46 -9.05 -14.64
N GLY A 173 9.30 -9.07 -15.96
CA GLY A 173 8.54 -10.11 -16.66
C GLY A 173 7.02 -9.96 -16.64
N VAL A 174 6.45 -9.01 -15.87
CA VAL A 174 4.99 -8.79 -15.80
C VAL A 174 4.42 -8.42 -17.16
N ALA A 175 5.12 -7.57 -17.92
CA ALA A 175 4.73 -7.22 -19.29
C ALA A 175 4.58 -8.46 -20.19
N ARG A 176 5.53 -9.41 -20.11
CA ARG A 176 5.46 -10.67 -20.89
C ARG A 176 4.30 -11.55 -20.47
N ILE A 177 3.96 -11.57 -19.18
CA ILE A 177 2.81 -12.37 -18.69
C ILE A 177 1.50 -11.74 -19.18
N LEU A 178 1.38 -10.41 -19.14
CA LEU A 178 0.23 -9.70 -19.74
C LEU A 178 0.11 -10.00 -21.23
N ASP A 179 1.22 -10.21 -21.92
CA ASP A 179 1.19 -10.52 -23.35
C ASP A 179 0.53 -11.85 -23.69
N MET A 180 0.63 -12.81 -22.77
CA MET A 180 0.04 -14.15 -22.89
C MET A 180 -1.28 -14.28 -22.13
N MET A 181 -1.73 -13.21 -21.47
CA MET A 181 -2.96 -13.23 -20.70
C MET A 181 -4.14 -13.32 -21.66
N ASP A 182 -4.99 -14.31 -21.42
CA ASP A 182 -6.30 -14.39 -22.04
C ASP A 182 -7.21 -13.29 -21.43
N TRP A 183 -7.96 -12.58 -22.25
CA TRP A 183 -8.90 -11.53 -21.82
C TRP A 183 -10.37 -11.89 -22.11
N GLY A 184 -10.62 -13.12 -22.57
CA GLY A 184 -11.95 -13.59 -22.97
C GLY A 184 -12.57 -12.69 -24.05
N ASP A 185 -13.88 -12.45 -23.95
CA ASP A 185 -14.64 -11.63 -24.90
C ASP A 185 -14.21 -10.16 -24.93
N ALA A 186 -13.41 -9.70 -23.96
CA ALA A 186 -12.93 -8.33 -23.89
C ALA A 186 -11.62 -8.09 -24.66
N ASP A 187 -10.99 -9.14 -25.24
CA ASP A 187 -9.63 -9.07 -25.80
C ASP A 187 -9.43 -7.92 -26.80
N GLU A 188 -10.40 -7.66 -27.68
CA GLU A 188 -10.31 -6.57 -28.67
C GLU A 188 -10.34 -5.16 -28.07
N PHE A 189 -10.82 -5.02 -26.83
CA PHE A 189 -10.93 -3.75 -26.10
C PHE A 189 -9.76 -3.53 -25.14
N ILE A 190 -8.98 -4.57 -24.83
CA ILE A 190 -7.84 -4.47 -23.92
C ILE A 190 -6.57 -4.21 -24.72
N THR A 191 -5.88 -3.11 -24.41
CA THR A 191 -4.54 -2.84 -24.93
C THR A 191 -3.54 -2.78 -23.78
N ARG A 192 -2.25 -2.99 -24.09
CA ARG A 192 -1.17 -2.95 -23.12
C ARG A 192 -0.31 -1.71 -23.34
N GLY A 193 0.38 -1.24 -22.32
CA GLY A 193 1.26 -0.09 -22.43
C GLY A 193 2.30 0.01 -21.31
N SER A 194 3.22 0.94 -21.46
CA SER A 194 4.07 1.42 -20.36
C SER A 194 3.36 2.51 -19.57
N ILE A 195 4.05 3.16 -18.63
CA ILE A 195 3.60 4.39 -17.97
C ILE A 195 4.39 5.55 -18.58
N GLY A 196 3.70 6.51 -19.20
CA GLY A 196 4.32 7.66 -19.86
C GLY A 196 3.31 8.51 -20.63
N GLY A 197 3.70 9.75 -20.97
CA GLY A 197 2.83 10.71 -21.67
C GLY A 197 2.50 10.37 -23.12
N ASP A 198 3.29 9.51 -23.76
CA ASP A 198 3.12 9.05 -25.14
C ASP A 198 2.20 7.82 -25.25
N VAL A 199 1.83 7.22 -24.12
CA VAL A 199 1.07 5.97 -24.07
C VAL A 199 -0.43 6.18 -24.36
N PRO A 200 -1.13 7.16 -23.75
CA PRO A 200 -2.56 7.34 -23.99
C PRO A 200 -2.90 7.63 -25.46
N GLN A 201 -3.79 6.83 -26.04
CA GLN A 201 -4.34 7.00 -27.39
C GLN A 201 -5.73 7.63 -27.35
N PRO A 202 -6.21 8.29 -28.43
CA PRO A 202 -7.50 8.99 -28.41
C PRO A 202 -8.71 8.12 -28.11
N ASP A 203 -8.65 6.83 -28.42
CA ASP A 203 -9.72 5.84 -28.27
C ASP A 203 -9.71 5.11 -26.92
N ASP A 204 -8.64 5.27 -26.12
CA ASP A 204 -8.59 4.72 -24.76
C ASP A 204 -9.60 5.45 -23.86
N ALA A 205 -10.42 4.68 -23.13
CA ALA A 205 -11.38 5.20 -22.16
C ALA A 205 -10.88 5.12 -20.72
N TYR A 206 -10.13 4.08 -20.38
CA TYR A 206 -9.61 3.83 -19.03
C TYR A 206 -8.15 3.38 -19.05
N PHE A 207 -7.41 3.73 -17.99
CA PHE A 207 -6.02 3.29 -17.80
C PHE A 207 -5.90 2.56 -16.46
N ILE A 208 -5.36 1.35 -16.45
CA ILE A 208 -5.05 0.59 -15.22
C ILE A 208 -3.53 0.49 -15.08
N LEU A 209 -2.97 1.05 -14.02
CA LEU A 209 -1.54 1.01 -13.73
C LEU A 209 -1.27 -0.08 -12.69
N ILE A 210 -0.53 -1.11 -13.09
CA ILE A 210 -0.22 -2.26 -12.24
C ILE A 210 0.96 -1.91 -11.34
N SER A 211 0.68 -1.71 -10.06
CA SER A 211 1.64 -1.49 -8.98
C SER A 211 2.80 -0.57 -9.39
N PRO A 212 2.54 0.69 -9.81
CA PRO A 212 3.61 1.63 -10.14
C PRO A 212 4.46 1.93 -8.90
N GLN A 213 5.79 1.93 -9.02
CA GLN A 213 6.71 2.03 -7.88
C GLN A 213 7.91 2.90 -8.19
N ASN A 214 8.31 3.70 -7.19
CA ASN A 214 9.64 4.29 -7.20
C ASN A 214 10.72 3.20 -7.04
N ILE A 215 11.93 3.47 -7.53
CA ILE A 215 13.12 2.65 -7.27
C ILE A 215 14.21 3.52 -6.66
N VAL A 216 15.28 2.88 -6.18
CA VAL A 216 16.46 3.61 -5.68
C VAL A 216 16.97 4.54 -6.79
N GLY A 217 16.95 5.85 -6.52
CA GLY A 217 17.44 6.87 -7.45
C GLY A 217 16.49 7.33 -8.54
N TYR A 218 15.29 6.73 -8.69
CA TYR A 218 14.31 7.17 -9.70
C TYR A 218 12.87 7.14 -9.19
N SER A 219 12.13 8.18 -9.55
CA SER A 219 10.71 8.34 -9.24
C SER A 219 9.87 8.05 -10.48
N VAL A 220 8.77 7.31 -10.33
CA VAL A 220 7.80 7.10 -11.41
C VAL A 220 6.86 8.29 -11.59
N LEU A 221 6.80 9.21 -10.61
CA LEU A 221 5.86 10.32 -10.59
C LEU A 221 5.92 11.24 -11.82
N PRO A 222 7.10 11.59 -12.39
CA PRO A 222 7.13 12.41 -13.61
C PRO A 222 6.39 11.75 -14.79
N TYR A 223 6.58 10.44 -14.99
CA TYR A 223 5.88 9.67 -16.02
C TYR A 223 4.37 9.61 -15.77
N LEU A 224 3.96 9.51 -14.50
CA LEU A 224 2.55 9.59 -14.13
C LEU A 224 1.98 10.96 -14.49
N GLN A 225 2.65 12.06 -14.13
CA GLN A 225 2.21 13.43 -14.42
C GLN A 225 2.07 13.68 -15.93
N GLU A 226 3.00 13.18 -16.74
CA GLU A 226 2.91 13.24 -18.20
C GLU A 226 1.72 12.44 -18.73
N MET A 227 1.54 11.21 -18.24
CA MET A 227 0.40 10.37 -18.61
C MET A 227 -0.93 11.01 -18.22
N GLU A 228 -1.02 11.61 -17.03
CA GLU A 228 -2.21 12.34 -16.58
C GLU A 228 -2.55 13.51 -17.50
N LYS A 229 -1.53 14.27 -17.92
CA LYS A 229 -1.72 15.40 -18.84
C LYS A 229 -2.30 14.93 -20.17
N THR A 230 -1.81 13.82 -20.73
CA THR A 230 -2.31 13.28 -22.00
C THR A 230 -3.66 12.58 -21.83
N ALA A 231 -3.89 11.91 -20.70
CA ALA A 231 -5.16 11.27 -20.40
C ALA A 231 -6.31 12.28 -20.21
N GLY A 232 -6.02 13.49 -19.73
CA GLY A 232 -7.05 14.50 -19.43
C GLY A 232 -8.03 13.97 -18.38
N ASP A 233 -9.33 14.09 -18.63
CA ASP A 233 -10.38 13.66 -17.71
C ASP A 233 -10.66 12.15 -17.73
N ARG A 234 -9.94 11.39 -18.55
CA ARG A 234 -10.11 9.93 -18.61
C ARG A 234 -9.56 9.26 -17.34
N PRO A 235 -10.26 8.28 -16.76
CA PRO A 235 -9.82 7.69 -15.50
C PRO A 235 -8.52 6.91 -15.60
N ILE A 236 -7.63 7.19 -14.65
CA ILE A 236 -6.42 6.42 -14.37
C ILE A 236 -6.59 5.76 -13.00
N ILE A 237 -6.39 4.45 -12.97
CA ILE A 237 -6.64 3.56 -11.84
C ILE A 237 -5.32 2.90 -11.45
N MET A 238 -4.79 3.21 -10.27
CA MET A 238 -3.63 2.52 -9.74
C MET A 238 -4.03 1.36 -8.84
N ILE A 239 -3.47 0.18 -9.06
CA ILE A 239 -3.66 -0.98 -8.18
C ILE A 239 -2.35 -1.25 -7.43
N ASN A 240 -2.37 -1.20 -6.11
CA ASN A 240 -1.21 -1.36 -5.21
C ASN A 240 0.02 -0.48 -5.56
N PRO A 241 -0.15 0.86 -5.68
CA PRO A 241 0.95 1.75 -6.05
C PRO A 241 1.97 1.95 -4.91
N LYS A 242 3.27 1.78 -5.15
CA LYS A 242 4.33 2.06 -4.15
C LYS A 242 5.10 3.33 -4.46
N LEU A 243 4.43 4.46 -4.23
CA LEU A 243 4.95 5.78 -4.55
C LEU A 243 5.73 6.44 -3.40
N GLY A 244 5.99 5.69 -2.33
CA GLY A 244 6.83 6.16 -1.22
C GLY A 244 8.27 6.43 -1.68
N ASP A 245 8.91 7.41 -1.06
CA ASP A 245 10.32 7.69 -1.30
C ASP A 245 11.21 6.53 -0.84
N ILE A 246 12.09 6.06 -1.73
CA ILE A 246 13.14 5.09 -1.44
C ILE A 246 14.45 5.86 -1.31
N GLN A 247 15.02 5.89 -0.10
CA GLN A 247 16.28 6.58 0.16
C GLN A 247 17.44 5.90 -0.58
N SER A 248 18.31 6.72 -1.18
CA SER A 248 19.53 6.29 -1.87
C SER A 248 20.73 7.01 -1.28
N ALA A 249 21.89 6.35 -1.25
CA ALA A 249 23.17 6.94 -0.82
C ALA A 249 23.61 8.13 -1.70
N GLY A 250 23.03 8.31 -2.89
CA GLY A 250 23.40 9.34 -3.87
C GLY A 250 22.61 10.66 -3.80
N ASN A 251 21.89 10.98 -2.71
CA ASN A 251 21.04 12.18 -2.58
C ASN A 251 19.87 12.33 -3.59
N VAL A 252 19.65 11.35 -4.47
CA VAL A 252 18.50 11.32 -5.38
C VAL A 252 17.29 10.71 -4.63
N MET A 253 16.18 11.45 -4.59
CA MET A 253 15.10 11.33 -3.59
C MET A 253 15.52 11.67 -2.15
N SER A 254 16.33 12.72 -2.00
CA SER A 254 16.60 13.37 -0.70
C SER A 254 15.33 13.99 -0.08
N ILE A 255 15.45 14.51 1.15
CA ILE A 255 14.38 15.24 1.87
C ILE A 255 13.78 16.36 1.01
N ARG A 256 14.55 16.93 0.07
CA ARG A 256 14.12 17.98 -0.85
C ARG A 256 13.12 17.43 -1.88
N GLY A 257 11.96 18.08 -2.00
CA GLY A 257 10.86 17.65 -2.87
C GLY A 257 10.04 16.46 -2.35
N ARG A 258 10.41 15.85 -1.21
CA ARG A 258 9.61 14.79 -0.57
C ARG A 258 8.24 15.27 -0.13
N GLY A 259 8.17 16.53 0.32
CA GLY A 259 6.90 17.19 0.64
C GLY A 259 5.98 17.21 -0.57
N GLU A 260 6.44 17.82 -1.65
CA GLU A 260 5.71 17.97 -2.92
C GLU A 260 5.29 16.61 -3.51
N ARG A 261 6.17 15.59 -3.50
CA ARG A 261 5.83 14.24 -4.00
C ARG A 261 4.72 13.59 -3.18
N ARG A 262 4.79 13.65 -1.85
CA ARG A 262 3.74 13.10 -0.98
C ARG A 262 2.44 13.85 -1.15
N GLU A 263 2.51 15.18 -1.16
CA GLU A 263 1.36 16.04 -1.32
C GLU A 263 0.64 15.77 -2.65
N TYR A 264 1.38 15.60 -3.75
CA TYR A 264 0.82 15.19 -5.03
C TYR A 264 0.11 13.82 -4.93
N VAL A 265 0.73 12.82 -4.31
CA VAL A 265 0.10 11.48 -4.17
C VAL A 265 -1.15 11.52 -3.27
N GLU A 266 -1.11 12.31 -2.21
CA GLU A 266 -2.21 12.42 -1.24
C GLU A 266 -3.39 13.25 -1.78
N LYS A 267 -3.11 14.36 -2.48
CA LYS A 267 -4.15 15.29 -2.96
C LYS A 267 -4.71 14.92 -4.32
N THR A 268 -3.91 14.36 -5.21
CA THR A 268 -4.35 14.05 -6.59
C THR A 268 -5.08 12.73 -6.67
N TRP A 269 -4.67 11.73 -5.87
CA TRP A 269 -5.16 10.36 -6.03
C TRP A 269 -6.11 9.96 -4.91
N GLU A 270 -7.37 9.81 -5.28
CA GLU A 270 -8.43 9.40 -4.37
C GLU A 270 -8.38 7.90 -4.12
N GLU A 271 -8.43 7.52 -2.85
CA GLU A 271 -8.58 6.13 -2.47
C GLU A 271 -10.03 5.70 -2.70
N VAL A 272 -10.22 4.64 -3.48
CA VAL A 272 -11.56 4.10 -3.79
C VAL A 272 -11.77 2.69 -3.22
N TYR A 273 -10.67 2.04 -2.88
CA TYR A 273 -10.68 0.72 -2.26
C TYR A 273 -9.42 0.56 -1.40
N HIS A 274 -9.59 -0.02 -0.21
CA HIS A 274 -8.50 -0.47 0.63
C HIS A 274 -8.93 -1.74 1.35
N PHE A 275 -8.12 -2.79 1.30
CA PHE A 275 -8.25 -3.89 2.25
C PHE A 275 -6.89 -4.21 2.85
N ARG A 276 -6.77 -4.14 4.18
CA ARG A 276 -5.56 -4.55 4.89
C ARG A 276 -5.87 -5.36 6.12
N LEU A 277 -5.03 -6.35 6.40
CA LEU A 277 -5.11 -7.14 7.62
C LEU A 277 -4.37 -6.44 8.76
N LEU A 278 -4.87 -6.66 9.97
CA LEU A 278 -4.37 -6.06 11.19
C LEU A 278 -3.71 -7.14 12.03
N TYR A 279 -2.39 -7.04 12.17
CA TYR A 279 -1.54 -7.95 12.93
C TYR A 279 -0.47 -7.16 13.69
N LYS A 280 0.12 -7.79 14.71
CA LYS A 280 1.15 -7.16 15.52
C LYS A 280 2.52 -7.33 14.86
N LYS A 281 3.07 -6.23 14.32
CA LYS A 281 4.44 -6.19 13.79
C LYS A 281 5.46 -6.70 14.84
N PRO A 282 6.54 -7.38 14.42
CA PRO A 282 6.93 -7.65 13.03
C PRO A 282 6.23 -8.86 12.39
N PHE A 283 5.35 -9.56 13.11
CA PHE A 283 4.74 -10.80 12.65
C PHE A 283 3.47 -10.53 11.84
N PHE A 284 3.21 -11.37 10.84
CA PHE A 284 1.95 -11.39 10.08
C PHE A 284 0.85 -12.19 10.78
N PHE A 285 1.18 -12.86 11.88
CA PHE A 285 0.29 -13.69 12.68
C PHE A 285 0.46 -13.45 14.19
N PRO A 286 -0.61 -13.60 14.98
CA PRO A 286 -1.99 -13.83 14.55
C PRO A 286 -2.62 -12.58 13.93
N ILE A 287 -3.57 -12.77 13.00
CA ILE A 287 -4.43 -11.70 12.51
C ILE A 287 -5.47 -11.37 13.58
N TYR A 288 -5.57 -10.10 13.97
CA TYR A 288 -6.52 -9.59 14.96
C TYR A 288 -7.77 -8.95 14.33
N GLY A 289 -7.68 -8.50 13.09
CA GLY A 289 -8.74 -7.75 12.43
C GLY A 289 -8.42 -7.41 10.99
N ALA A 290 -9.30 -6.65 10.37
CA ALA A 290 -9.13 -6.11 9.03
C ALA A 290 -9.65 -4.68 8.99
N LEU A 291 -9.05 -3.87 8.13
CA LEU A 291 -9.56 -2.56 7.76
C LEU A 291 -9.96 -2.61 6.29
N ARG A 292 -11.18 -2.18 5.97
CA ARG A 292 -11.73 -2.15 4.62
C ARG A 292 -12.25 -0.75 4.29
N TYR A 293 -12.00 -0.26 3.09
CA TYR A 293 -12.64 0.89 2.48
C TYR A 293 -13.10 0.46 1.09
N GLY A 294 -14.32 0.81 0.68
CA GLY A 294 -14.87 0.38 -0.60
C GLY A 294 -16.26 0.93 -0.84
N THR A 295 -17.11 0.14 -1.50
CA THR A 295 -18.52 0.47 -1.73
C THR A 295 -19.23 0.80 -0.41
N GLY A 296 -19.64 2.05 -0.23
CA GLY A 296 -20.22 2.58 1.02
C GLY A 296 -19.56 3.88 1.48
N GLY A 297 -18.33 4.15 1.03
CA GLY A 297 -17.64 5.42 1.26
C GLY A 297 -17.16 5.64 2.70
N MET A 298 -17.23 4.62 3.55
CA MET A 298 -16.74 4.64 4.93
C MET A 298 -15.64 3.60 5.12
N TRP A 299 -14.72 3.90 6.04
CA TRP A 299 -13.75 2.95 6.54
C TRP A 299 -14.40 2.02 7.55
N GLU A 300 -14.19 0.72 7.40
CA GLU A 300 -14.78 -0.34 8.19
C GLU A 300 -13.69 -1.07 8.97
N LEU A 301 -13.79 -1.04 10.30
CA LEU A 301 -12.90 -1.78 11.18
C LEU A 301 -13.56 -3.07 11.63
N TYR A 302 -13.01 -4.21 11.19
CA TYR A 302 -13.45 -5.54 11.59
C TYR A 302 -12.52 -6.13 12.66
N LYS A 303 -13.11 -6.72 13.70
CA LYS A 303 -12.40 -7.54 14.70
C LYS A 303 -12.61 -9.01 14.37
N LYS A 304 -11.52 -9.77 14.40
CA LYS A 304 -11.52 -11.21 14.17
C LYS A 304 -11.75 -11.96 15.48
N PHE A 305 -12.69 -12.90 15.47
CA PHE A 305 -12.99 -13.80 16.59
C PHE A 305 -12.78 -15.25 16.17
N GLY A 306 -12.64 -16.14 17.17
CA GLY A 306 -12.47 -17.57 16.92
C GLY A 306 -11.12 -17.96 16.30
N LYS A 307 -11.03 -19.21 15.85
CA LYS A 307 -9.87 -19.79 15.18
C LYS A 307 -10.35 -20.74 14.08
N MET A 308 -9.54 -20.91 13.03
CA MET A 308 -9.79 -21.88 11.95
C MET A 308 -11.22 -21.75 11.38
N GLU A 309 -12.01 -22.82 11.36
CA GLU A 309 -13.39 -22.81 10.84
C GLU A 309 -14.37 -21.99 11.70
N GLN A 310 -14.08 -21.82 12.99
CA GLN A 310 -14.87 -20.97 13.88
C GLN A 310 -14.50 -19.49 13.76
N GLU A 311 -13.62 -19.13 12.82
CA GLU A 311 -13.28 -17.74 12.56
C GLU A 311 -14.52 -16.95 12.13
N GLU A 312 -14.69 -15.76 12.72
CA GLU A 312 -15.77 -14.84 12.43
C GLU A 312 -15.23 -13.41 12.40
N TRP A 313 -15.72 -12.61 11.46
CA TRP A 313 -15.39 -11.19 11.33
C TRP A 313 -16.59 -10.36 11.75
N LYS A 314 -16.42 -9.48 12.75
CA LYS A 314 -17.47 -8.57 13.18
C LYS A 314 -17.07 -7.14 12.92
N LEU A 315 -17.95 -6.40 12.24
CA LEU A 315 -17.79 -4.95 12.08
C LEU A 315 -17.89 -4.30 13.46
N LEU A 316 -16.83 -3.59 13.84
CA LEU A 316 -16.70 -2.95 15.14
C LEU A 316 -17.00 -1.46 15.05
N ARG A 317 -16.47 -0.78 14.03
CA ARG A 317 -16.61 0.67 13.83
C ARG A 317 -16.62 1.03 12.35
N THR A 318 -17.25 2.15 12.04
CA THR A 318 -17.20 2.83 10.74
C THR A 318 -16.64 4.24 10.92
N TYR A 319 -15.85 4.72 9.97
CA TYR A 319 -15.26 6.07 10.00
C TYR A 319 -15.50 6.75 8.65
N ASP A 320 -16.12 7.93 8.68
CA ASP A 320 -16.42 8.75 7.50
C ASP A 320 -15.37 9.87 7.30
N ASP A 321 -14.60 10.19 8.34
CA ASP A 321 -13.57 11.22 8.37
C ASP A 321 -12.18 10.77 7.87
N GLY A 322 -12.01 9.48 7.57
CA GLY A 322 -10.79 8.92 6.95
C GLY A 322 -10.26 7.66 7.63
N ASP A 323 -9.01 7.29 7.33
CA ASP A 323 -8.34 6.15 7.98
C ASP A 323 -8.18 6.47 9.48
N PRO A 324 -8.74 5.64 10.39
CA PRO A 324 -8.75 5.91 11.83
C PRO A 324 -7.36 5.95 12.48
N GLY A 325 -6.31 5.54 11.78
CA GLY A 325 -4.95 5.58 12.27
C GLY A 325 -4.65 4.51 13.33
N ALA A 326 -3.36 4.27 13.58
CA ALA A 326 -2.91 3.10 14.35
C ALA A 326 -3.35 3.11 15.83
N ALA A 327 -3.42 4.30 16.46
CA ALA A 327 -3.76 4.42 17.87
C ALA A 327 -5.24 4.05 18.13
N GLU A 328 -6.15 4.57 17.31
CA GLU A 328 -7.58 4.27 17.41
C GLU A 328 -7.86 2.81 17.07
N ILE A 329 -7.27 2.29 16.00
CA ILE A 329 -7.39 0.86 15.63
C ILE A 329 -6.96 -0.03 16.80
N THR A 330 -5.80 0.27 17.41
CA THR A 330 -5.26 -0.51 18.54
C THR A 330 -6.19 -0.43 19.75
N LYS A 331 -6.67 0.77 20.11
CA LYS A 331 -7.60 0.99 21.21
C LYS A 331 -8.86 0.14 21.04
N ARG A 332 -9.43 0.09 19.83
CA ARG A 332 -10.68 -0.62 19.54
C ARG A 332 -10.49 -2.14 19.45
N ILE A 333 -9.45 -2.62 18.79
CA ILE A 333 -9.20 -4.06 18.67
C ILE A 333 -8.85 -4.70 20.02
N LEU A 334 -8.05 -4.01 20.83
CA LEU A 334 -7.59 -4.53 22.12
C LEU A 334 -8.54 -4.22 23.29
N ALA A 335 -9.62 -3.46 23.05
CA ALA A 335 -10.66 -3.29 24.05
C ALA A 335 -11.20 -4.66 24.46
N LYS A 336 -11.22 -4.91 25.77
CA LYS A 336 -11.93 -6.06 26.34
C LYS A 336 -13.42 -5.80 26.18
N ASP A 337 -14.11 -6.77 25.60
CA ASP A 337 -15.57 -6.72 25.43
C ASP A 337 -16.29 -6.76 26.79
#